data_AF-A0A7X7H2N7-F1
#
_entry.id   AF-A0A7X7H2N7-F1
#
_cell.length_a   1.000
_cell.length_b   1.000
_cell.length_c   1.000
_cell.angle_alpha   90.00
_cell.angle_beta   90.00
_cell.angle_gamma   90.00
#
_symmetry.space_group_name_H-M   'P 1'
#
loop_
_entity.id
_entity.type
_entity.pdbx_description
1 polymer ?
#
loop_
_entity_poly.entity_id
_entity_poly.type
_entity_poly.pdbx_seq_one_letter_code
_entity_poly.pdbx_strand_id
1 'polypeptide(L)'
;MFNFFKKKNKGLEVDAVVDGTVMPITDVNDDVFSTKMLGDGFAIKPNDTQIYAPVAGTISTLFPTKHAIGIKTDEGLEILIHLGLDTVELKGAPFTVDVKQGDKVEQGQPLATMDFKQITDKGYDDS
;
A
#
# COMPACT_ATOMS: atom_id res chain seq x y z
N MET A 1 15.24 -34.11 -28.83
CA MET A 1 13.88 -34.33 -28.31
C MET A 1 13.61 -33.29 -27.23
N PHE A 2 12.39 -32.75 -27.20
CA PHE A 2 12.01 -31.44 -26.67
C PHE A 2 12.40 -31.13 -25.22
N ASN A 3 12.95 -29.93 -24.99
CA ASN A 3 13.24 -29.36 -23.69
C ASN A 3 11.96 -28.67 -23.15
N PHE A 4 11.23 -29.31 -22.25
CA PHE A 4 9.85 -28.93 -21.86
C PHE A 4 9.72 -28.05 -20.61
N PHE A 5 10.81 -27.56 -20.03
CA PHE A 5 10.75 -26.68 -18.87
C PHE A 5 11.05 -25.22 -19.27
N LYS A 6 10.04 -24.56 -19.87
CA LYS A 6 9.98 -23.10 -19.85
C LYS A 6 9.86 -22.69 -18.38
N LYS A 7 10.94 -22.19 -17.79
CA LYS A 7 10.91 -21.48 -16.52
C LYS A 7 9.92 -20.32 -16.73
N LYS A 8 8.71 -20.42 -16.16
CA LYS A 8 7.81 -19.26 -16.11
C LYS A 8 8.60 -18.16 -15.42
N ASN A 9 8.73 -16.99 -16.07
CA ASN A 9 9.07 -15.78 -15.33
C ASN A 9 7.94 -15.59 -14.32
N LYS A 10 8.14 -16.08 -13.09
CA LYS A 10 7.27 -15.75 -11.97
C LYS A 10 7.56 -14.29 -11.69
N GLY A 11 6.70 -13.40 -12.18
CA GLY A 11 6.62 -12.05 -11.64
C GLY A 11 6.32 -12.13 -10.15
N LEU A 12 6.63 -11.06 -9.42
CA LEU A 12 6.21 -10.94 -8.04
C LEU A 12 4.68 -10.83 -8.01
N GLU A 13 4.03 -11.69 -7.23
CA GLU A 13 2.62 -11.57 -6.92
C GLU A 13 2.46 -10.57 -5.78
N VAL A 14 1.53 -9.63 -5.95
CA VAL A 14 1.28 -8.53 -5.00
C VAL A 14 -0.20 -8.62 -4.64
N ASP A 15 -0.49 -8.89 -3.37
CA ASP A 15 -1.87 -8.99 -2.89
C ASP A 15 -2.49 -7.61 -2.72
N ALA A 16 -3.83 -7.56 -2.72
CA ALA A 16 -4.53 -6.34 -2.33
C ALA A 16 -4.21 -6.02 -0.87
N VAL A 17 -3.94 -4.75 -0.58
CA VAL A 17 -3.66 -4.29 0.79
C VAL A 17 -4.93 -4.19 1.64
N VAL A 18 -6.09 -4.19 1.01
CA VAL A 18 -7.40 -3.99 1.63
C VAL A 18 -8.49 -4.49 0.68
N ASP A 19 -9.63 -4.91 1.24
CA ASP A 19 -10.81 -5.18 0.44
C ASP A 19 -11.35 -3.89 -0.18
N GLY A 20 -11.75 -3.94 -1.45
CA GLY A 20 -12.20 -2.75 -2.16
C GLY A 20 -12.27 -2.92 -3.67
N THR A 21 -12.40 -1.78 -4.35
CA THR A 21 -12.41 -1.72 -5.82
C THR A 21 -11.09 -1.19 -6.31
N VAL A 22 -10.36 -2.00 -7.08
CA VAL A 22 -9.12 -1.59 -7.75
C VAL A 22 -9.45 -0.58 -8.84
N MET A 23 -8.68 0.50 -8.89
CA MET A 23 -8.75 1.51 -9.94
C MET A 23 -7.37 1.82 -10.52
N PRO A 24 -7.29 2.25 -11.78
CA PRO A 24 -6.05 2.70 -12.38
C PRO A 24 -5.42 3.82 -11.56
N ILE A 25 -4.10 3.81 -11.38
CA ILE A 25 -3.40 4.90 -10.70
C ILE A 25 -3.63 6.26 -11.39
N THR A 26 -3.90 6.25 -12.70
CA THR A 26 -4.22 7.45 -13.50
C THR A 26 -5.56 8.10 -13.15
N ASP A 27 -6.43 7.39 -12.43
CA ASP A 27 -7.75 7.88 -12.03
C ASP A 27 -7.73 8.50 -10.62
N VAL A 28 -6.57 8.46 -9.94
CA VAL A 28 -6.35 9.11 -8.64
C VAL A 28 -6.34 10.62 -8.83
N ASN A 29 -7.09 11.36 -8.00
CA ASN A 29 -7.21 12.81 -8.10
C ASN A 29 -6.03 13.56 -7.44
N ASP A 30 -4.81 13.17 -7.79
CA ASP A 30 -3.55 13.79 -7.33
C ASP A 30 -2.47 13.58 -8.41
N ASP A 31 -1.76 14.65 -8.79
CA ASP A 31 -0.78 14.63 -9.88
C ASP A 31 0.45 13.76 -9.56
N VAL A 32 0.84 13.65 -8.28
CA VAL A 32 1.99 12.83 -7.86
C VAL A 32 1.74 11.36 -8.18
N PHE A 33 0.51 10.89 -7.97
CA PHE A 33 0.10 9.51 -8.26
C PHE A 33 -0.35 9.31 -9.70
N SER A 34 -1.27 10.14 -10.22
CA SER A 34 -1.87 9.96 -11.54
C SER A 34 -0.89 10.05 -12.70
N THR A 35 0.18 10.84 -12.54
CA THR A 35 1.26 10.93 -13.52
C THR A 35 2.36 9.88 -13.34
N LYS A 36 2.23 9.00 -12.34
CA LYS A 36 3.21 7.96 -11.98
C LYS A 36 4.58 8.52 -11.61
N MET A 37 4.63 9.74 -11.06
CA MET A 37 5.89 10.42 -10.75
C MET A 37 6.76 9.67 -9.74
N LEU A 38 6.14 8.98 -8.78
CA LEU A 38 6.83 8.18 -7.76
C LEU A 38 7.00 6.69 -8.13
N GLY A 39 6.33 6.24 -9.19
CA GLY A 39 6.31 4.84 -9.59
C GLY A 39 5.00 4.44 -10.28
N ASP A 40 4.99 3.26 -10.89
CA ASP A 40 3.77 2.67 -11.44
C ASP A 40 3.01 1.89 -10.36
N GLY A 41 1.72 1.67 -10.56
CA GLY A 41 0.87 0.98 -9.59
C GLY A 41 -0.62 1.08 -9.91
N PHE A 42 -1.41 0.99 -8.84
CA PHE A 42 -2.86 1.10 -8.85
C PHE A 42 -3.31 1.68 -7.50
N ALA A 43 -4.56 2.14 -7.43
CA ALA A 43 -5.20 2.53 -6.18
C ALA A 43 -6.35 1.57 -5.87
N ILE A 44 -6.81 1.56 -4.62
CA ILE A 44 -7.96 0.77 -4.19
C ILE A 44 -8.90 1.72 -3.46
N LYS A 45 -10.15 1.82 -3.92
CA LYS A 45 -11.21 2.42 -3.10
C LYS A 45 -11.61 1.40 -2.03
N PRO A 46 -11.25 1.60 -0.76
CA PRO A 46 -11.42 0.56 0.26
C PRO A 46 -12.88 0.43 0.68
N ASN A 47 -13.26 -0.75 1.17
CA ASN A 47 -14.52 -0.98 1.87
C ASN A 47 -14.34 -1.70 3.22
N ASP A 48 -13.10 -2.02 3.60
CA ASP A 48 -12.70 -2.53 4.91
C ASP A 48 -11.56 -1.68 5.48
N THR A 49 -11.51 -1.56 6.80
CA THR A 49 -10.58 -0.69 7.54
C THR A 49 -9.19 -1.31 7.77
N GLN A 50 -9.07 -2.63 7.67
CA GLN A 50 -7.81 -3.33 7.95
C GLN A 50 -6.89 -3.33 6.72
N ILE A 51 -5.66 -2.88 6.93
CA ILE A 51 -4.59 -2.84 5.92
C ILE A 51 -3.63 -4.01 6.17
N TYR A 52 -3.26 -4.68 5.09
CA TYR A 52 -2.40 -5.87 5.08
C TYR A 52 -1.15 -5.66 4.22
N ALA A 53 -0.11 -6.43 4.50
CA ALA A 53 1.10 -6.45 3.70
C ALA A 53 0.83 -7.14 2.35
N PRO A 54 1.05 -6.46 1.22
CA PRO A 54 0.81 -7.04 -0.09
C PRO A 54 1.90 -8.03 -0.52
N VAL A 55 3.05 -8.00 0.17
CA VAL A 55 4.23 -8.84 -0.09
C VAL A 55 4.96 -9.13 1.22
N ALA A 56 5.74 -10.21 1.23
CA ALA A 56 6.72 -10.42 2.30
C ALA A 56 7.92 -9.48 2.10
N GLY A 57 8.49 -9.00 3.21
CA GLY A 57 9.64 -8.11 3.14
C GLY A 57 9.99 -7.47 4.48
N THR A 58 10.74 -6.38 4.41
CA THR A 58 11.08 -5.55 5.58
C THR A 58 10.40 -4.20 5.46
N ILE A 59 9.81 -3.69 6.53
CA ILE A 59 9.28 -2.32 6.59
C ILE A 59 10.46 -1.35 6.42
N SER A 60 10.62 -0.82 5.21
CA SER A 60 11.73 0.07 4.86
C SER A 60 11.50 1.48 5.41
N THR A 61 10.24 1.92 5.39
CA THR A 61 9.83 3.26 5.84
C THR A 61 8.48 3.18 6.54
N LEU A 62 8.34 3.88 7.66
CA LEU A 62 7.06 4.18 8.28
C LEU A 62 7.01 5.68 8.59
N PHE A 63 6.10 6.40 7.94
CA PHE A 63 6.06 7.86 8.08
C PHE A 63 5.56 8.27 9.48
N PRO A 64 6.04 9.38 10.06
CA PRO A 64 5.65 9.80 11.42
C PRO A 64 4.14 9.98 11.63
N THR A 65 3.43 10.44 10.59
CA THR A 65 1.97 10.60 10.59
C THR A 65 1.23 9.33 10.14
N LYS A 66 1.94 8.21 9.95
CA LYS A 66 1.41 6.85 9.70
C LYS A 66 0.60 6.64 8.42
N HIS A 67 0.44 7.67 7.59
CA HIS A 67 -0.31 7.61 6.33
C HIS A 67 0.39 6.80 5.22
N ALA A 68 1.67 6.46 5.37
CA ALA A 68 2.39 5.71 4.36
C ALA A 68 3.36 4.69 4.97
N ILE A 69 3.45 3.53 4.32
CA ILE A 69 4.26 2.37 4.73
C ILE A 69 5.03 1.88 3.50
N GLY A 70 6.35 1.85 3.60
CA GLY A 70 7.25 1.26 2.61
C GLY A 70 7.63 -0.15 3.00
N ILE A 71 7.54 -1.10 2.06
CA ILE A 71 7.98 -2.48 2.22
C ILE A 71 9.00 -2.79 1.13
N LYS A 72 10.18 -3.25 1.54
CA LYS A 72 11.22 -3.71 0.63
C LYS A 72 11.30 -5.22 0.64
N THR A 73 11.15 -5.84 -0.52
CA THR A 73 11.30 -7.30 -0.69
C THR A 73 12.77 -7.69 -0.63
N ASP A 74 13.05 -8.98 -0.42
CA ASP A 74 14.42 -9.50 -0.38
C ASP A 74 15.13 -9.36 -1.75
N GLU A 75 14.36 -9.33 -2.85
CA GLU A 75 14.84 -9.06 -4.21
C GLU A 75 15.07 -7.57 -4.49
N GLY A 76 14.73 -6.70 -3.54
CA GLY A 76 14.99 -5.27 -3.59
C GLY A 76 13.90 -4.43 -4.25
N LEU A 77 12.75 -5.01 -4.61
CA LEU A 77 11.58 -4.21 -5.01
C LEU A 77 11.08 -3.44 -3.79
N GLU A 78 10.75 -2.17 -3.97
CA GLU A 78 10.16 -1.33 -2.94
C GLU A 78 8.71 -1.00 -3.31
N ILE A 79 7.80 -1.31 -2.40
CA ILE A 79 6.36 -1.04 -2.52
C ILE A 79 6.03 0.03 -1.49
N LEU A 80 5.44 1.13 -1.95
CA LEU A 80 4.91 2.19 -1.11
C LEU A 80 3.39 2.07 -1.05
N ILE A 81 2.86 1.88 0.15
CA ILE A 81 1.43 1.93 0.44
C ILE A 81 1.14 3.32 1.00
N HIS A 82 0.30 4.08 0.31
CA HIS A 82 -0.20 5.38 0.77
C HIS A 82 -1.69 5.25 1.10
N LEU A 83 -2.12 5.79 2.24
CA LEU A 83 -3.44 5.57 2.81
C LEU A 83 -4.28 6.86 2.71
N GLY A 84 -5.15 6.96 1.70
CA GLY A 84 -5.91 8.17 1.42
C GLY A 84 -5.09 9.26 0.73
N LEU A 85 -5.72 10.36 0.30
CA LEU A 85 -5.03 11.56 -0.20
C LEU A 85 -4.99 12.66 0.87
N ASP A 86 -3.88 13.39 0.94
CA ASP A 86 -3.60 14.47 1.90
C ASP A 86 -3.79 14.09 3.40
N THR A 87 -3.87 12.79 3.72
CA THR A 87 -4.10 12.29 5.08
C THR A 87 -2.91 12.53 6.03
N VAL A 88 -1.76 12.95 5.49
CA VAL A 88 -0.65 13.50 6.28
C VAL A 88 -1.10 14.65 7.19
N GLU A 89 -2.04 15.48 6.73
CA GLU A 89 -2.61 16.62 7.47
C GLU A 89 -3.40 16.18 8.71
N LEU A 90 -3.79 14.91 8.76
CA LEU A 90 -4.52 14.30 9.88
C LEU A 90 -3.61 13.85 11.02
N LYS A 91 -2.28 14.02 10.87
CA LYS A 91 -1.26 13.84 11.92
C LYS A 91 -1.34 12.49 12.64
N GLY A 92 -1.72 11.44 11.91
CA GLY A 92 -1.81 10.08 12.44
C GLY A 92 -3.10 9.74 13.18
N ALA A 93 -4.05 10.68 13.33
CA ALA A 93 -5.30 10.43 14.05
C ALA A 93 -6.15 9.27 13.49
N PRO A 94 -6.27 9.08 12.16
CA PRO A 94 -7.06 7.98 11.58
C PRO A 94 -6.37 6.62 11.63
N PHE A 95 -5.09 6.56 12.00
CA PHE A 95 -4.24 5.40 11.76
C PHE A 95 -3.75 4.74 13.04
N THR A 96 -4.09 3.47 13.21
CA THR A 96 -3.42 2.57 14.15
C THR A 96 -2.45 1.69 13.35
N VAL A 97 -1.19 1.58 13.78
CA VAL A 97 -0.16 0.81 13.06
C VAL A 97 0.49 -0.13 14.05
N ASP A 98 0.60 -1.40 13.68
CA ASP A 98 1.06 -2.49 14.55
C ASP A 98 2.50 -2.94 14.25
N VAL A 99 3.15 -2.28 13.29
CA VAL A 99 4.53 -2.53 12.85
C VAL A 99 5.41 -1.29 13.03
N LYS A 100 6.72 -1.48 13.04
CA LYS A 100 7.71 -0.39 13.02
C LYS A 100 8.72 -0.59 11.90
N GLN A 101 9.44 0.48 11.56
CA GLN A 101 10.54 0.42 10.62
C GLN A 101 11.58 -0.64 11.04
N GLY A 102 12.02 -1.44 10.08
CA GLY A 102 12.95 -2.55 10.27
C GLY A 102 12.30 -3.89 10.64
N ASP A 103 10.99 -3.93 10.93
CA ASP A 103 10.29 -5.19 11.15
C ASP A 103 10.21 -6.00 9.85
N LYS A 104 10.25 -7.33 9.98
CA LYS A 104 9.92 -8.25 8.90
C LYS A 104 8.42 -8.54 8.92
N VAL A 105 7.83 -8.61 7.74
CA VAL A 105 6.41 -8.91 7.55
C VAL A 105 6.22 -10.01 6.51
N GLU A 106 5.19 -10.82 6.72
CA GLU A 106 4.74 -11.81 5.75
C GLU A 106 3.64 -11.24 4.87
N GLN A 107 3.49 -11.76 3.65
CA GLN A 107 2.37 -11.43 2.76
C GLN A 107 1.04 -11.79 3.45
N GLY A 108 0.09 -10.86 3.44
CA GLY A 108 -1.19 -10.99 4.14
C GLY A 108 -1.14 -10.68 5.65
N GLN A 109 0.01 -10.25 6.19
CA GLN A 109 0.11 -9.85 7.60
C GLN A 109 -0.62 -8.51 7.83
N PRO A 110 -1.43 -8.37 8.90
CA PRO A 110 -1.99 -7.07 9.31
C PRO A 110 -0.89 -6.04 9.59
N LEU A 111 -1.06 -4.83 9.06
CA LEU A 111 -0.11 -3.71 9.22
C LEU A 111 -0.71 -2.54 10.00
N ALA A 112 -1.93 -2.15 9.64
CA ALA A 112 -2.56 -0.94 10.15
C ALA A 112 -4.09 -0.99 10.03
N THR A 113 -4.78 -0.14 10.77
CA THR A 113 -6.21 0.12 10.62
C THR A 113 -6.42 1.59 10.25
N MET A 114 -7.28 1.84 9.25
CA MET A 114 -7.65 3.16 8.75
C MET A 114 -9.11 3.49 9.12
N ASP A 115 -9.33 4.53 9.94
CA ASP A 115 -10.66 5.05 10.26
C ASP A 115 -11.15 6.02 9.18
N PHE A 116 -11.94 5.50 8.24
CA PHE A 116 -12.49 6.29 7.13
C PHE A 116 -13.34 7.46 7.58
N LYS A 117 -14.08 7.31 8.69
CA LYS A 117 -14.95 8.37 9.16
C LYS A 117 -14.14 9.61 9.52
N GLN A 118 -12.98 9.43 10.15
CA GLN A 118 -12.08 10.55 10.48
C GLN A 118 -11.45 11.22 9.25
N ILE A 119 -11.37 10.52 8.13
CA ILE A 119 -10.85 11.03 6.85
C ILE A 119 -11.96 11.79 6.12
N THR A 120 -13.10 11.14 5.88
CA THR A 120 -14.22 11.70 5.13
C THR A 120 -14.89 12.87 5.86
N ASP A 121 -15.00 12.83 7.19
CA ASP A 121 -15.58 13.94 7.99
C ASP A 121 -14.78 15.25 7.83
N LYS A 122 -13.49 15.14 7.47
CA LYS A 122 -12.60 16.27 7.28
C LYS A 122 -12.43 16.64 5.80
N GLY A 123 -13.15 15.97 4.89
CA GLY A 123 -13.17 16.27 3.46
C GLY A 123 -12.00 15.70 2.65
N TYR A 124 -11.27 14.74 3.20
CA TYR A 124 -10.16 14.08 2.51
C TYR A 124 -10.64 12.82 1.76
N ASP A 125 -9.90 12.41 0.74
CA ASP A 125 -10.14 11.16 0.02
C ASP A 125 -9.51 9.98 0.78
N ASP A 126 -10.25 8.88 0.87
CA ASP A 126 -9.88 7.62 1.54
C ASP A 126 -9.41 6.52 0.56
N SER A 127 -9.28 6.82 -0.74
CA SER A 127 -8.70 5.92 -1.74
C SER A 127 -7.17 5.88 -1.80
#